data_AF-A0A235CMR6-F1
#
_entry.id   AF-A0A235CMR6-F1
#
_cell.length_a   1.000
_cell.length_b   1.000
_cell.length_c   1.000
_cell.angle_alpha   90.00
_cell.angle_beta   90.00
_cell.angle_gamma   90.00
#
_symmetry.space_group_name_H-M   'P 1'
#
loop_
_entity.id
_entity.type
_entity.pdbx_description
1 polymer ?
#
loop_
_entity_poly.entity_id
_entity_poly.type
_entity_poly.pdbx_seq_one_letter_code
_entity_poly.pdbx_strand_id
1 'polypeptide(L)'
;MKTQISALGLAFTLLCAPAMADLTIESKIPGSAEGTVKYASMDFWLETDNGDTIDLADTDEVYDYLIDKVGQKVRFDGASVTYSNGHTYFEPKFEQAAALPALKVSLSTNDDGVTHIFLDDRPAFSVNDYYSARVLKEYTTSDNKVSVIQLLTGGTGCPADHMLLVSHYHGQPLLTPTFGNCSDMIETKVENGKIVMELPGKVDETWTWDNATYRLVKQG
;
A
#
# COMPACT_ATOMS: atom_id res chain seq x y z
N MET A 1 39.67 46.44 25.57
CA MET A 1 40.03 46.48 24.14
C MET A 1 40.78 45.18 23.82
N LYS A 2 40.27 44.39 22.85
CA LYS A 2 40.82 43.15 22.26
C LYS A 2 40.77 41.89 23.16
N THR A 3 39.70 41.10 23.07
CA THR A 3 39.36 40.03 22.09
C THR A 3 40.14 38.74 22.34
N GLN A 4 39.46 37.77 22.96
CA GLN A 4 39.80 36.35 22.93
C GLN A 4 39.34 35.74 21.61
N ILE A 5 40.14 34.84 21.04
CA ILE A 5 39.68 33.80 20.13
C ILE A 5 40.36 32.51 20.59
N SER A 6 39.60 31.62 21.23
CA SER A 6 39.94 30.21 21.35
C SER A 6 38.83 29.41 20.67
N ALA A 7 39.27 28.54 19.77
CA ALA A 7 38.47 27.70 18.91
C ALA A 7 37.50 26.80 19.70
N LEU A 8 36.23 26.79 19.30
CA LEU A 8 35.26 25.80 19.71
C LEU A 8 35.05 24.84 18.54
N GLY A 9 35.37 23.57 18.75
CA GLY A 9 35.16 22.51 17.78
C GLY A 9 33.67 22.34 17.46
N LEU A 10 33.37 22.16 16.17
CA LEU A 10 32.04 21.75 15.71
C LEU A 10 31.73 20.35 16.27
N ALA A 11 30.81 20.27 17.22
CA ALA A 11 30.07 19.04 17.48
C ALA A 11 28.95 18.94 16.45
N PHE A 12 29.11 18.02 15.49
CA PHE A 12 28.05 17.66 14.55
C PHE A 12 27.09 16.71 15.29
N THR A 13 26.08 17.28 15.94
CA THR A 13 24.95 16.49 16.47
C THR A 13 24.08 16.07 15.30
N LEU A 14 24.18 14.81 14.90
CA LEU A 14 23.11 14.11 14.21
C LEU A 14 21.90 14.07 15.13
N LEU A 15 20.88 14.89 14.83
CA LEU A 15 19.54 14.68 15.36
C LEU A 15 18.95 13.46 14.63
N CYS A 16 18.97 12.30 15.30
CA CYS A 16 17.99 11.26 15.00
C CYS A 16 16.61 11.83 15.29
N ALA A 17 15.71 11.82 14.30
CA ALA A 17 14.30 12.03 14.54
C ALA A 17 13.78 10.98 15.54
N PRO A 18 13.03 11.37 16.58
CA PRO A 18 12.42 10.40 17.48
C PRO A 18 11.29 9.65 16.75
N ALA A 19 11.33 8.32 16.82
CA ALA A 19 10.23 7.46 16.41
C ALA A 19 8.95 7.87 17.17
N MET A 20 7.84 8.05 16.45
CA MET A 20 6.52 8.47 16.94
C MET A 20 5.82 7.48 17.90
N ALA A 21 6.53 6.52 18.48
CA ALA A 21 5.93 5.35 19.13
C ALA A 21 5.43 5.54 20.57
N ASP A 22 5.61 6.72 21.20
CA ASP A 22 5.24 6.95 22.63
C ASP A 22 4.64 8.35 22.93
N LEU A 23 4.17 9.09 21.92
CA LEU A 23 3.64 10.44 22.11
C LEU A 23 2.15 10.43 22.53
N THR A 24 1.82 11.16 23.59
CA THR A 24 0.42 11.35 24.04
C THR A 24 -0.16 12.64 23.46
N ILE A 25 -1.41 12.59 23.01
CA ILE A 25 -2.13 13.78 22.52
C ILE A 25 -2.51 14.66 23.71
N GLU A 26 -2.04 15.91 23.70
CA GLU A 26 -2.41 16.93 24.70
C GLU A 26 -3.58 17.79 24.23
N SER A 27 -3.64 18.11 22.94
CA SER A 27 -4.74 18.88 22.37
C SER A 27 -5.05 18.46 20.93
N LYS A 28 -6.33 18.59 20.54
CA LYS A 28 -6.81 18.34 19.17
C LYS A 28 -7.87 19.35 18.82
N ILE A 29 -7.58 20.23 17.85
CA ILE A 29 -8.44 21.34 17.45
C ILE A 29 -8.84 21.13 15.98
N PRO A 30 -10.12 20.78 15.68
CA PRO A 30 -10.60 20.66 14.31
C PRO A 30 -10.49 21.97 13.54
N GLY A 31 -10.16 21.89 12.26
CA GLY A 31 -10.00 23.06 11.41
C GLY A 31 -9.61 22.71 9.98
N SER A 32 -9.16 23.71 9.25
CA SER A 32 -8.66 23.57 7.89
C SER A 32 -7.32 24.28 7.74
N ALA A 33 -6.39 23.71 7.00
CA ALA A 33 -5.11 24.33 6.64
C ALA A 33 -5.00 24.50 5.12
N GLU A 34 -4.42 25.60 4.67
CA GLU A 34 -4.27 25.91 3.25
C GLU A 34 -2.85 26.42 2.98
N GLY A 35 -2.24 25.92 1.91
CA GLY A 35 -0.90 26.33 1.51
C GLY A 35 -0.35 25.47 0.38
N THR A 36 0.89 25.74 0.00
CA THR A 36 1.63 24.92 -0.95
C THR A 36 2.31 23.78 -0.22
N VAL A 37 2.08 22.53 -0.64
CA VAL A 37 2.74 21.37 -0.02
C VAL A 37 4.22 21.39 -0.36
N LYS A 38 5.05 21.20 0.65
CA LYS A 38 6.50 21.06 0.56
C LYS A 38 6.93 19.76 1.22
N TYR A 39 8.07 19.27 0.79
CA TYR A 39 8.67 18.05 1.29
C TYR A 39 10.19 18.16 1.25
N ALA A 40 10.84 17.83 2.37
CA ALA A 40 12.28 17.67 2.47
C ALA A 40 12.62 16.86 3.72
N SER A 41 13.70 16.08 3.66
CA SER A 41 14.20 15.33 4.82
C SER A 41 13.17 14.41 5.48
N MET A 42 12.24 13.86 4.68
CA MET A 42 11.13 13.01 5.11
C MET A 42 9.98 13.72 5.82
N ASP A 43 10.01 15.04 5.93
CA ASP A 43 8.92 15.81 6.56
C ASP A 43 8.07 16.54 5.51
N PHE A 44 6.77 16.63 5.76
CA PHE A 44 5.83 17.43 4.97
C PHE A 44 5.38 18.67 5.73
N TRP A 45 5.22 19.78 5.01
CA TRP A 45 4.60 20.99 5.55
C TRP A 45 3.82 21.76 4.47
N LEU A 46 2.89 22.59 4.90
CA LEU A 46 2.28 23.62 4.05
C LEU A 46 3.04 24.94 4.23
N GLU A 47 3.41 25.57 3.12
CA GLU A 47 3.80 26.98 3.09
C GLU A 47 2.57 27.82 2.77
N THR A 48 2.11 28.62 3.72
CA THR A 48 0.93 29.49 3.57
C THR A 48 1.25 30.72 2.72
N ASP A 49 0.23 31.40 2.18
CA ASP A 49 0.42 32.65 1.43
C ASP A 49 1.07 33.78 2.27
N ASN A 50 0.98 33.68 3.60
CA ASN A 50 1.59 34.65 4.52
C ASN A 50 3.05 34.31 4.87
N GLY A 51 3.58 33.19 4.37
CA GLY A 51 4.93 32.71 4.66
C GLY A 51 5.05 31.87 5.93
N ASP A 52 3.95 31.59 6.63
CA ASP A 52 3.93 30.67 7.77
C ASP A 52 4.01 29.21 7.30
N THR A 53 4.62 28.35 8.12
CA THR A 53 4.74 26.91 7.88
C THR A 53 3.82 26.12 8.80
N ILE A 54 3.13 25.11 8.26
CA ILE A 54 2.28 24.18 9.02
C ILE A 54 2.78 22.76 8.78
N ASP A 55 3.38 22.13 9.77
CA ASP A 55 3.85 20.74 9.68
C ASP A 55 2.65 19.80 9.54
N LEU A 56 2.76 18.83 8.63
CA LEU A 56 1.72 17.84 8.35
C LEU A 56 2.08 16.52 9.00
N ALA A 57 1.09 15.84 9.58
CA ALA A 57 1.26 14.46 10.03
C ALA A 57 1.27 13.52 8.81
N ASP A 58 2.29 12.68 8.71
CA ASP A 58 2.54 11.75 7.61
C ASP A 58 2.46 10.30 8.10
N THR A 59 1.24 9.82 8.31
CA THR A 59 1.03 8.38 8.52
C THR A 59 1.26 7.62 7.21
N ASP A 60 1.57 6.32 7.30
CA ASP A 60 1.74 5.46 6.12
C ASP A 60 0.53 5.52 5.16
N GLU A 61 -0.68 5.72 5.69
CA GLU A 61 -1.92 5.84 4.91
C GLU A 61 -2.01 7.14 4.09
N VAL A 62 -1.25 8.17 4.49
CA VAL A 62 -1.35 9.54 3.98
C VAL A 62 -0.13 9.92 3.14
N TYR A 63 1.01 9.25 3.37
CA TYR A 63 2.30 9.57 2.78
C TYR A 63 2.26 9.66 1.24
N ASP A 64 1.74 8.62 0.57
CA ASP A 64 1.67 8.56 -0.89
C ASP A 64 0.81 9.69 -1.47
N TYR A 65 -0.28 10.03 -0.78
CA TYR A 65 -1.14 11.14 -1.17
C TYR A 65 -0.39 12.49 -1.04
N LEU A 66 0.32 12.72 0.06
CA LEU A 66 1.07 13.97 0.26
C LEU A 66 2.22 14.11 -0.74
N ILE A 67 2.90 13.01 -1.10
CA ILE A 67 3.91 13.01 -2.16
C ILE A 67 3.34 13.52 -3.49
N ASP A 68 2.16 13.05 -3.91
CA ASP A 68 1.53 13.51 -5.16
C ASP A 68 1.21 15.02 -5.13
N LYS A 69 0.98 15.60 -3.96
CA LYS A 69 0.63 17.02 -3.81
C LYS A 69 1.81 17.96 -3.68
N VAL A 70 3.06 17.48 -3.59
CA VAL A 70 4.24 18.34 -3.46
C VAL A 70 4.30 19.39 -4.58
N GLY A 71 4.46 20.66 -4.19
CA GLY A 71 4.48 21.82 -5.09
C GLY A 71 3.10 22.34 -5.49
N GLN A 72 2.01 21.68 -5.11
CA GLN A 72 0.65 22.12 -5.38
C GLN A 72 0.09 22.93 -4.22
N LYS A 73 -0.72 23.94 -4.53
CA LYS A 73 -1.53 24.66 -3.53
C LYS A 73 -2.78 23.84 -3.22
N VAL A 74 -2.98 23.51 -1.95
CA VAL A 74 -4.06 22.64 -1.47
C VAL A 74 -4.73 23.27 -0.26
N ARG A 75 -5.95 22.80 0.02
CA ARG A 75 -6.68 23.07 1.25
C ARG A 75 -7.11 21.73 1.85
N PHE A 76 -6.68 21.46 3.07
CA PHE A 76 -7.05 20.26 3.81
C PHE A 76 -7.99 20.63 4.95
N ASP A 77 -9.08 19.86 5.11
CA ASP A 77 -9.81 19.80 6.38
C ASP A 77 -9.10 18.80 7.30
N GLY A 78 -9.24 18.93 8.63
CA GLY A 78 -8.46 18.12 9.56
C GLY A 78 -8.50 18.63 11.00
N ALA A 79 -7.40 18.42 11.72
CA ALA A 79 -7.20 18.98 13.04
C ALA A 79 -5.73 19.29 13.30
N SER A 80 -5.46 20.39 14.01
CA SER A 80 -4.15 20.61 14.63
C SER A 80 -4.07 19.78 15.91
N VAL A 81 -3.04 18.96 16.02
CA VAL A 81 -2.81 18.05 17.15
C VAL A 81 -1.48 18.40 17.80
N THR A 82 -1.53 18.72 19.10
CA THR A 82 -0.33 18.96 19.91
C THR A 82 -0.03 17.72 20.73
N TYR A 83 1.20 17.23 20.63
CA TYR A 83 1.68 16.07 21.38
C TYR A 83 2.51 16.50 22.60
N SER A 84 2.73 15.57 23.53
CA SER A 84 3.46 15.79 24.79
C SER A 84 4.92 16.25 24.65
N ASN A 85 5.48 16.21 23.45
CA ASN A 85 6.78 16.80 23.14
C ASN A 85 6.69 18.30 22.81
N GLY A 86 5.50 18.91 22.86
CA GLY A 86 5.26 20.31 22.52
C GLY A 86 5.18 20.60 21.02
N HIS A 87 5.39 19.59 20.16
CA HIS A 87 5.24 19.75 18.72
C HIS A 87 3.77 19.65 18.32
N THR A 88 3.39 20.47 17.35
CA THR A 88 2.03 20.51 16.79
C THR A 88 2.09 20.19 15.31
N TYR A 89 1.31 19.20 14.91
CA TYR A 89 1.16 18.79 13.52
C TYR A 89 -0.29 18.97 13.10
N PHE A 90 -0.53 19.33 11.85
CA PHE A 90 -1.86 19.27 11.28
C PHE A 90 -2.08 17.86 10.72
N GLU A 91 -3.00 17.12 11.33
CA GLU A 91 -3.50 15.84 10.84
C GLU A 91 -4.58 16.11 9.79
N PRO A 92 -4.30 15.98 8.49
CA PRO A 92 -5.30 16.22 7.48
C PRO A 92 -6.34 15.10 7.56
N LYS A 93 -7.60 15.48 7.66
CA LYS A 93 -8.73 14.57 7.46
C LYS A 93 -8.92 14.45 5.97
N PHE A 94 -8.38 13.39 5.41
CA PHE A 94 -8.84 12.94 4.11
C PHE A 94 -10.23 12.35 4.34
N GLU A 95 -11.26 12.93 3.71
CA GLU A 95 -12.40 12.13 3.28
C GLU A 95 -11.76 11.01 2.46
N GLN A 96 -11.57 9.85 3.11
CA GLN A 96 -10.99 8.63 2.59
C GLN A 96 -11.04 8.67 1.06
N ALA A 97 -9.88 8.88 0.41
CA ALA A 97 -9.78 9.11 -1.04
C ALA A 97 -10.86 8.28 -1.72
N ALA A 98 -11.89 8.97 -2.26
CA ALA A 98 -13.24 8.43 -2.47
C ALA A 98 -13.16 6.93 -2.66
N ALA A 99 -13.55 6.15 -1.62
CA ALA A 99 -13.24 4.72 -1.50
C ALA A 99 -13.19 4.11 -2.90
N LEU A 100 -11.98 3.83 -3.38
CA LEU A 100 -11.80 3.51 -4.79
C LEU A 100 -12.80 2.39 -5.11
N PRO A 101 -13.65 2.58 -6.14
CA PRO A 101 -14.84 1.77 -6.32
C PRO A 101 -14.44 0.31 -6.17
N ALA A 102 -15.14 -0.40 -5.28
CA ALA A 102 -14.78 -1.78 -4.95
C ALA A 102 -14.79 -2.60 -6.25
N LEU A 103 -13.61 -2.80 -6.84
CA LEU A 103 -13.43 -3.57 -8.06
C LEU A 103 -13.94 -4.97 -7.76
N LYS A 104 -15.07 -5.35 -8.33
CA LYS A 104 -15.66 -6.66 -8.09
C LYS A 104 -15.00 -7.66 -9.03
N VAL A 105 -14.34 -8.67 -8.46
CA VAL A 105 -13.80 -9.80 -9.22
C VAL A 105 -14.83 -10.91 -9.21
N SER A 106 -15.21 -11.40 -10.39
CA SER A 106 -16.03 -12.60 -10.52
C SER A 106 -15.46 -13.53 -11.57
N LEU A 107 -15.75 -14.82 -11.42
CA LEU A 107 -15.24 -15.89 -12.27
C LEU A 107 -16.43 -16.65 -12.84
N SER A 108 -16.33 -17.07 -14.10
CA SER A 108 -17.28 -17.99 -14.73
C SER A 108 -16.51 -18.99 -15.56
N THR A 109 -16.62 -20.27 -15.24
CA THR A 109 -16.06 -21.36 -16.04
C THR A 109 -17.17 -21.97 -16.87
N ASN A 110 -16.92 -22.14 -18.18
CA ASN A 110 -17.85 -22.80 -19.09
C ASN A 110 -17.55 -24.31 -19.21
N ASP A 111 -18.41 -25.03 -19.93
CA ASP A 111 -18.29 -26.49 -20.10
C ASP A 111 -17.05 -26.89 -20.92
N ASP A 112 -16.46 -25.96 -21.68
CA ASP A 112 -15.22 -26.16 -22.44
C ASP A 112 -13.95 -25.99 -21.58
N GLY A 113 -14.10 -25.75 -20.26
CA GLY A 113 -12.98 -25.54 -19.34
C GLY A 113 -12.31 -24.16 -19.48
N VAL A 114 -12.98 -23.21 -20.12
CA VAL A 114 -12.54 -21.82 -20.21
C VAL A 114 -13.10 -21.05 -19.04
N THR A 115 -12.22 -20.51 -18.21
CA THR A 115 -12.55 -19.60 -17.12
C THR A 115 -12.42 -18.16 -17.58
N HIS A 116 -13.54 -17.44 -17.60
CA HIS A 116 -13.57 -16.00 -17.80
C HIS A 116 -13.45 -15.27 -16.46
N ILE A 117 -12.55 -14.29 -16.41
CA ILE A 117 -12.32 -13.43 -15.26
C ILE A 117 -12.94 -12.06 -15.57
N PHE A 118 -13.82 -11.59 -14.70
CA PHE A 118 -14.51 -10.31 -14.85
C PHE A 118 -14.07 -9.31 -13.79
N LEU A 119 -13.97 -8.05 -14.21
CA LEU A 119 -13.79 -6.88 -13.36
C LEU A 119 -14.99 -5.95 -13.54
N ASP A 120 -15.76 -5.75 -12.47
CA ASP A 120 -17.01 -4.99 -12.50
C ASP A 120 -17.95 -5.46 -13.62
N ASP A 121 -18.14 -6.79 -13.69
CA ASP A 121 -18.96 -7.48 -14.68
C ASP A 121 -18.51 -7.29 -16.15
N ARG A 122 -17.30 -6.73 -16.38
CA ARG A 122 -16.66 -6.68 -17.70
C ARG A 122 -15.59 -7.77 -17.84
N PRO A 123 -15.55 -8.52 -18.96
CA PRO A 123 -14.53 -9.52 -19.17
C PRO A 123 -13.14 -8.86 -19.24
N ALA A 124 -12.22 -9.33 -18.41
CA ALA A 124 -10.86 -8.83 -18.32
C ALA A 124 -9.84 -9.83 -18.89
N PHE A 125 -9.94 -11.10 -18.48
CA PHE A 125 -9.05 -12.16 -18.92
C PHE A 125 -9.81 -13.45 -19.17
N SER A 126 -9.14 -14.41 -19.82
CA SER A 126 -9.61 -15.78 -19.94
C SER A 126 -8.44 -16.72 -19.76
N VAL A 127 -8.69 -17.82 -19.04
CA VAL A 127 -7.72 -18.86 -18.75
C VAL A 127 -8.36 -20.19 -19.15
N ASN A 128 -7.61 -21.02 -19.86
CA ASN A 128 -8.09 -22.29 -20.40
C ASN A 128 -7.46 -23.45 -19.61
N ASP A 129 -7.87 -24.68 -19.93
CA ASP A 129 -7.24 -25.92 -19.45
C ASP A 129 -7.41 -26.20 -17.94
N TYR A 130 -8.40 -25.60 -17.28
CA TYR A 130 -8.73 -25.86 -15.87
C TYR A 130 -10.18 -26.31 -15.72
N TYR A 131 -10.41 -27.25 -14.79
CA TYR A 131 -11.74 -27.78 -14.48
C TYR A 131 -12.67 -26.70 -13.90
N SER A 132 -12.13 -25.83 -13.03
CA SER A 132 -12.85 -24.67 -12.48
C SER A 132 -11.87 -23.71 -11.82
N ALA A 133 -12.33 -22.51 -11.48
CA ALA A 133 -11.54 -21.54 -10.73
C ALA A 133 -12.35 -20.88 -9.61
N ARG A 134 -11.66 -20.43 -8.56
CA ARG A 134 -12.26 -19.66 -7.46
C ARG A 134 -11.32 -18.58 -6.94
N VAL A 135 -11.89 -17.47 -6.48
CA VAL A 135 -11.16 -16.46 -5.71
C VAL A 135 -11.02 -16.96 -4.28
N LEU A 136 -9.78 -17.10 -3.80
CA LEU A 136 -9.50 -17.54 -2.43
C LEU A 136 -9.43 -16.40 -1.44
N LYS A 137 -8.72 -15.34 -1.81
CA LYS A 137 -8.47 -14.18 -0.96
C LYS A 137 -8.28 -12.94 -1.79
N GLU A 138 -8.69 -11.81 -1.24
CA GLU A 138 -8.46 -10.50 -1.83
C GLU A 138 -7.76 -9.60 -0.82
N TYR A 139 -6.83 -8.81 -1.32
CA TYR A 139 -6.06 -7.82 -0.58
C TYR A 139 -6.26 -6.46 -1.24
N THR A 140 -6.72 -5.49 -0.48
CA THR A 140 -6.88 -4.12 -0.94
C THR A 140 -5.70 -3.28 -0.46
N THR A 141 -5.15 -2.46 -1.35
CA THR A 141 -4.16 -1.43 -1.03
C THR A 141 -4.68 -0.05 -1.44
N SER A 142 -3.87 0.99 -1.24
CA SER A 142 -4.14 2.35 -1.72
C SER A 142 -4.35 2.43 -3.23
N ASP A 143 -3.63 1.63 -4.02
CA ASP A 143 -3.58 1.78 -5.48
C ASP A 143 -4.16 0.60 -6.27
N ASN A 144 -4.31 -0.56 -5.63
CA ASN A 144 -4.79 -1.77 -6.29
C ASN A 144 -5.54 -2.73 -5.38
N LYS A 145 -6.20 -3.69 -6.02
CA LYS A 145 -6.69 -4.90 -5.37
C LYS A 145 -5.98 -6.11 -5.94
N VAL A 146 -5.42 -6.97 -5.08
CA VAL A 146 -4.78 -8.23 -5.48
C VAL A 146 -5.68 -9.39 -5.07
N SER A 147 -6.18 -10.15 -6.04
CA SER A 147 -7.00 -11.33 -5.83
C SER A 147 -6.19 -12.59 -6.10
N VAL A 148 -6.09 -13.47 -5.10
CA VAL A 148 -5.51 -14.81 -5.22
C VAL A 148 -6.56 -15.72 -5.82
N ILE A 149 -6.27 -16.24 -7.02
CA ILE A 149 -7.16 -17.14 -7.74
C ILE A 149 -6.55 -18.54 -7.70
N GLN A 150 -7.36 -19.52 -7.31
CA GLN A 150 -7.03 -20.93 -7.41
C GLN A 150 -7.71 -21.53 -8.64
N LEU A 151 -6.94 -22.29 -9.39
CA LEU A 151 -7.32 -22.97 -10.62
C LEU A 151 -7.30 -24.47 -10.34
N LEU A 152 -8.47 -25.08 -10.31
CA LEU A 152 -8.61 -26.52 -10.05
C LEU A 152 -8.38 -27.26 -11.36
N THR A 153 -7.44 -28.20 -11.37
CA THR A 153 -7.08 -28.94 -12.60
C THR A 153 -8.00 -30.15 -12.84
N GLY A 154 -8.67 -30.64 -11.79
CA GLY A 154 -9.42 -31.90 -11.80
C GLY A 154 -8.55 -33.15 -11.67
N GLY A 155 -7.21 -33.02 -11.65
CA GLY A 155 -6.27 -34.13 -11.50
C GLY A 155 -5.90 -34.40 -10.04
N THR A 156 -5.86 -35.66 -9.64
CA THR A 156 -5.45 -36.04 -8.26
C THR A 156 -3.97 -35.86 -7.99
N GLY A 157 -3.13 -35.94 -9.03
CA GLY A 157 -1.67 -35.74 -8.91
C GLY A 157 -1.26 -34.27 -8.87
N CYS A 158 -2.13 -33.37 -9.36
CA CYS A 158 -1.88 -31.94 -9.31
C CYS A 158 -3.18 -31.16 -9.12
N PRO A 159 -3.80 -31.17 -7.92
CA PRO A 159 -5.19 -30.70 -7.76
C PRO A 159 -5.39 -29.22 -8.10
N ALA A 160 -4.40 -28.36 -7.86
CA ALA A 160 -4.55 -26.93 -8.13
C ALA A 160 -3.26 -26.20 -8.54
N ASP A 161 -3.42 -25.23 -9.43
CA ASP A 161 -2.48 -24.13 -9.69
C ASP A 161 -3.04 -22.81 -9.15
N HIS A 162 -2.18 -21.80 -9.03
CA HIS A 162 -2.53 -20.52 -8.43
C HIS A 162 -2.10 -19.38 -9.35
N MET A 163 -2.81 -18.27 -9.34
CA MET A 163 -2.41 -17.04 -10.04
C MET A 163 -2.90 -15.81 -9.27
N LEU A 164 -2.31 -14.65 -9.55
CA LEU A 164 -2.75 -13.37 -9.01
C LEU A 164 -3.39 -12.51 -10.10
N LEU A 165 -4.54 -11.94 -9.77
CA LEU A 165 -5.14 -10.84 -10.50
C LEU A 165 -4.90 -9.55 -9.73
N VAL A 166 -4.15 -8.63 -10.34
CA VAL A 166 -3.86 -7.31 -9.80
C VAL A 166 -4.73 -6.31 -10.55
N SER A 167 -5.76 -5.82 -9.87
CA SER A 167 -6.74 -4.88 -10.41
C SER A 167 -6.38 -3.47 -9.97
N HIS A 168 -5.91 -2.66 -10.91
CA HIS A 168 -5.58 -1.26 -10.65
C HIS A 168 -6.84 -0.40 -10.71
N TYR A 169 -7.01 0.52 -9.76
CA TYR A 169 -8.15 1.44 -9.78
C TYR A 169 -8.09 2.45 -10.93
N HIS A 170 -6.88 2.81 -11.37
CA HIS A 170 -6.64 3.77 -12.45
C HIS A 170 -5.77 3.22 -13.58
N GLY A 171 -5.75 1.89 -13.78
CA GLY A 171 -4.85 1.24 -14.73
C GLY A 171 -5.42 -0.02 -15.35
N GLN A 172 -4.66 -0.59 -16.28
CA GLN A 172 -4.98 -1.88 -16.85
C GLN A 172 -4.70 -2.97 -15.81
N PRO A 173 -5.60 -3.94 -15.61
CA PRO A 173 -5.33 -5.03 -14.70
C PRO A 173 -4.17 -5.88 -15.23
N LEU A 174 -3.50 -6.58 -14.31
CA LEU A 174 -2.42 -7.52 -14.59
C LEU A 174 -2.82 -8.91 -14.10
N LEU A 175 -2.55 -9.92 -14.90
CA LEU A 175 -2.64 -11.32 -14.51
C LEU A 175 -1.24 -11.91 -14.49
N THR A 176 -0.86 -12.54 -13.38
CA THR A 176 0.44 -13.23 -13.31
C THR A 176 0.41 -14.54 -14.08
N PRO A 177 1.58 -15.08 -14.47
CA PRO A 177 1.69 -16.50 -14.77
C PRO A 177 1.18 -17.36 -13.59
N THR A 178 0.84 -18.61 -13.90
CA THR A 178 0.48 -19.59 -12.88
C THR A 178 1.71 -19.96 -12.02
N PHE A 179 1.46 -20.28 -10.76
CA PHE A 179 2.48 -20.65 -9.78
C PHE A 179 1.98 -21.72 -8.81
N GLY A 180 2.93 -22.32 -8.11
CA GLY A 180 2.72 -23.26 -7.01
C GLY A 180 3.29 -24.65 -7.28
N ASN A 181 3.01 -25.56 -6.35
CA ASN A 181 3.58 -26.91 -6.29
C ASN A 181 2.51 -28.00 -6.36
N CYS A 182 1.41 -27.74 -7.08
CA CYS A 182 0.22 -28.59 -7.15
C CYS A 182 -0.63 -28.67 -5.87
N SER A 183 -0.27 -28.00 -4.77
CA SER A 183 -1.07 -28.00 -3.54
C SER A 183 -2.36 -27.22 -3.70
N ASP A 184 -3.49 -27.76 -3.24
CA ASP A 184 -4.76 -27.03 -3.14
C ASP A 184 -4.95 -26.32 -1.80
N MET A 185 -3.95 -26.40 -0.91
CA MET A 185 -3.98 -25.86 0.46
C MET A 185 -3.07 -24.65 0.63
N ILE A 186 -3.30 -23.57 -0.12
CA ILE A 186 -2.53 -22.33 0.05
C ILE A 186 -2.91 -21.57 1.34
N GLU A 187 -1.91 -21.17 2.10
CA GLU A 187 -2.03 -20.19 3.18
C GLU A 187 -1.48 -18.84 2.73
N THR A 188 -2.17 -17.76 3.07
CA THR A 188 -1.84 -16.43 2.56
C THR A 188 -1.85 -15.39 3.67
N LYS A 189 -0.77 -14.60 3.79
CA LYS A 189 -0.60 -13.56 4.82
C LYS A 189 0.04 -12.30 4.23
N VAL A 190 -0.04 -11.20 4.96
CA VAL A 190 0.72 -9.99 4.64
C VAL A 190 1.88 -9.88 5.62
N GLU A 191 3.09 -9.71 5.09
CA GLU A 191 4.31 -9.56 5.87
C GLU A 191 5.20 -8.50 5.24
N ASN A 192 5.61 -7.49 6.01
CA ASN A 192 6.43 -6.36 5.55
C ASN A 192 5.89 -5.70 4.27
N GLY A 193 4.57 -5.50 4.20
CA GLY A 193 3.89 -4.89 3.04
C GLY A 193 3.78 -5.79 1.80
N LYS A 194 4.19 -7.05 1.89
CA LYS A 194 4.14 -8.02 0.78
C LYS A 194 3.10 -9.10 1.07
N ILE A 195 2.49 -9.64 0.01
CA ILE A 195 1.59 -10.79 0.14
C ILE A 195 2.45 -12.05 0.03
N VAL A 196 2.48 -12.83 1.12
CA VAL A 196 3.21 -14.09 1.23
C VAL A 196 2.22 -15.23 1.10
N MET A 197 2.58 -16.22 0.28
CA MET A 197 1.76 -17.36 -0.09
C MET A 197 2.56 -18.64 0.18
N GLU A 198 2.09 -19.45 1.11
CA GLU A 198 2.74 -20.67 1.57
C GLU A 198 1.93 -21.87 1.07
N LEU A 199 2.58 -22.75 0.33
CA LEU A 199 1.99 -23.90 -0.32
C LEU A 199 2.65 -25.17 0.23
N PRO A 200 2.00 -25.88 1.18
CA PRO A 200 2.50 -27.15 1.69
C PRO A 200 2.42 -28.21 0.59
N GLY A 201 3.41 -29.09 0.48
CA GLY A 201 3.41 -30.11 -0.55
C GLY A 201 4.50 -31.16 -0.38
N LYS A 202 4.74 -31.96 -1.44
CA LYS A 202 5.89 -32.88 -1.46
C LYS A 202 7.22 -32.11 -1.35
N VAL A 203 7.24 -30.93 -1.93
CA VAL A 203 8.24 -29.89 -1.71
C VAL A 203 7.44 -28.63 -1.41
N ASP A 204 7.58 -28.11 -0.20
CA ASP A 204 6.92 -26.86 0.18
C ASP A 204 7.43 -25.73 -0.71
N GLU A 205 6.53 -24.80 -1.05
CA GLU A 205 6.91 -23.60 -1.77
C GLU A 205 6.35 -22.37 -1.08
N THR A 206 7.18 -21.33 -1.00
CA THR A 206 6.73 -20.00 -0.59
C THR A 206 6.85 -19.06 -1.78
N TRP A 207 5.83 -18.24 -1.99
CA TRP A 207 5.80 -17.22 -3.03
C TRP A 207 5.50 -15.87 -2.41
N THR A 208 6.08 -14.82 -2.96
CA THR A 208 5.88 -13.46 -2.47
C THR A 208 5.51 -12.55 -3.62
N TRP A 209 4.45 -11.77 -3.42
CA TRP A 209 4.05 -10.69 -4.28
C TRP A 209 4.40 -9.34 -3.65
N ASP A 210 5.10 -8.52 -4.43
CA ASP A 210 5.53 -7.18 -4.05
C ASP A 210 4.79 -6.14 -4.91
N ASN A 211 3.90 -5.37 -4.27
CA ASN A 211 3.11 -4.34 -4.93
C ASN A 211 3.93 -3.14 -5.43
N ALA A 212 5.08 -2.85 -4.81
CA ALA A 212 5.92 -1.74 -5.23
C ALA A 212 6.65 -2.05 -6.53
N THR A 213 7.01 -3.32 -6.74
CA THR A 213 7.75 -3.76 -7.94
C THR A 213 6.90 -4.51 -8.96
N TYR A 214 5.66 -4.87 -8.62
CA TYR A 214 4.78 -5.71 -9.43
C TYR A 214 5.40 -7.07 -9.79
N ARG A 215 6.08 -7.69 -8.82
CA ARG A 215 6.81 -8.96 -9.03
C ARG A 215 6.28 -10.06 -8.12
N LEU A 216 6.05 -11.20 -8.74
CA LEU A 216 5.84 -12.49 -8.08
C LEU A 216 7.17 -13.25 -8.06
N VAL A 217 7.61 -13.68 -6.89
CA VAL A 217 8.91 -14.33 -6.69
C VAL A 217 8.75 -15.58 -5.83
N LYS A 218 9.23 -16.72 -6.32
CA LYS A 218 9.39 -17.94 -5.52
C LYS A 218 10.53 -17.75 -4.52
N GLN A 219 10.24 -18.03 -3.26
CA GLN A 219 11.18 -18.08 -2.15
C GLN A 219 11.53 -19.54 -1.90
N GLY A 220 12.81 -19.88 -2.06
CA GLY A 220 13.43 -21.17 -1.69
C GLY A 220 12.60 -22.42 -1.96
#